data_AF-A0A953IKF9-F1
#
_entry.id   AF-A0A953IKF9-F1
#
_cell.length_a   1.000
_cell.length_b   1.000
_cell.length_c   1.000
_cell.angle_alpha   90.00
_cell.angle_beta   90.00
_cell.angle_gamma   90.00
#
_symmetry.space_group_name_H-M   'P 1'
#
loop_
_entity.id
_entity.type
_entity.pdbx_description
1 polymer ?
#
loop_
_entity_poly.entity_id
_entity_poly.type
_entity_poly.pdbx_seq_one_letter_code
_entity_poly.pdbx_strand_id
1 'polypeptide(L)'
;GLPSGHMPGAFNLPYSEIVEDGRLVEPDRIAAAFAKAGVDTDKPIVASCGSGVTAAILWLGLDAIGKPPKSLYDGSWTEWAAQPGAAIEPKPK
;
A
#
# COMPACT_ATOMS: atom_id res chain seq x y z
N GLY A 1 -11.82 19.07 -5.37
CA GLY A 1 -11.27 17.71 -5.49
C GLY A 1 -10.04 17.59 -4.60
N LEU A 2 -9.63 16.37 -4.24
CA LEU A 2 -8.43 16.17 -3.41
C LEU A 2 -7.15 16.50 -4.18
N PRO A 3 -6.10 16.98 -3.51
CA PRO A 3 -4.80 17.21 -4.14
C PRO A 3 -4.19 15.91 -4.69
N SER A 4 -3.40 16.03 -5.76
CA SER A 4 -2.64 14.91 -6.32
C SER A 4 -1.32 14.75 -5.57
N GLY A 5 -0.98 13.53 -5.19
CA GLY A 5 0.26 13.21 -4.48
C GLY A 5 0.16 11.88 -3.76
N HIS A 6 1.00 11.69 -2.75
CA HIS A 6 0.94 10.58 -1.81
C HIS A 6 1.42 11.02 -0.42
N MET A 7 1.19 10.15 0.57
CA MET A 7 1.70 10.37 1.93
C MET A 7 3.25 10.37 1.90
N PRO A 8 3.91 11.19 2.73
CA PRO A 8 5.36 11.22 2.76
C PRO A 8 5.98 9.87 3.09
N GLY A 9 6.97 9.45 2.30
CA GLY A 9 7.64 8.15 2.48
C GLY A 9 6.78 6.92 2.12
N ALA A 10 5.60 7.11 1.53
CA ALA A 10 4.78 6.00 1.05
C ALA A 10 5.37 5.39 -0.23
N PHE A 11 5.32 4.05 -0.31
CA PHE A 11 5.68 3.29 -1.49
C PHE A 11 4.43 2.90 -2.28
N ASN A 12 4.52 2.90 -3.61
CA ASN A 12 3.40 2.53 -4.48
C ASN A 12 3.58 1.09 -4.99
N LEU A 13 2.68 0.20 -4.58
CA LEU A 13 2.55 -1.15 -5.11
C LEU A 13 1.13 -1.36 -5.66
N PRO A 14 0.94 -1.43 -6.99
CA PRO A 14 -0.33 -1.80 -7.59
C PRO A 14 -0.74 -3.21 -7.15
N TYR A 15 -1.97 -3.37 -6.66
CA TYR A 15 -2.45 -4.69 -6.17
C TYR A 15 -2.43 -5.78 -7.25
N SER A 16 -2.51 -5.39 -8.53
CA SER A 16 -2.42 -6.30 -9.67
C SER A 16 -1.07 -6.99 -9.80
N GLU A 17 -0.01 -6.50 -9.14
CA GLU A 17 1.29 -7.19 -9.10
C GLU A 17 1.25 -8.44 -8.20
N ILE A 18 0.28 -8.53 -7.29
CA ILE A 18 0.16 -9.63 -6.32
C ILE A 18 -1.14 -10.43 -6.44
N VAL A 19 -2.01 -10.08 -7.40
CA VAL A 19 -3.27 -10.77 -7.67
C VAL A 19 -3.34 -11.15 -9.15
N GLU A 20 -3.68 -12.42 -9.41
CA GLU A 20 -3.90 -12.98 -10.74
C GLU A 20 -5.15 -13.86 -10.69
N ASP A 21 -6.06 -13.69 -11.65
CA ASP A 21 -7.33 -14.44 -11.74
C ASP A 21 -8.15 -14.46 -10.43
N GLY A 22 -8.16 -13.32 -9.72
CA GLY A 22 -8.89 -13.15 -8.46
C GLY A 22 -8.28 -13.87 -7.26
N ARG A 23 -7.04 -14.37 -7.37
CA ARG A 23 -6.30 -15.04 -6.30
C ARG A 23 -4.96 -14.36 -6.07
N LEU A 24 -4.42 -14.51 -4.86
CA LEU A 24 -3.03 -14.13 -4.62
C LEU A 24 -2.11 -14.99 -5.49
N VAL A 25 -1.06 -14.36 -6.03
CA VAL A 25 0.03 -15.08 -6.69
C VAL A 25 0.89 -15.83 -5.66
N GLU A 26 1.80 -16.67 -6.13
CA GLU A 26 2.69 -17.43 -5.24
C GLU A 26 3.51 -16.53 -4.29
N PRO A 27 3.78 -16.95 -3.04
CA PRO A 27 4.48 -16.16 -2.03
C PRO A 27 5.77 -15.48 -2.50
N ASP A 28 6.58 -16.17 -3.30
CA ASP A 28 7.84 -15.62 -3.84
C ASP A 28 7.60 -14.43 -4.79
N ARG A 29 6.52 -14.48 -5.59
CA ARG A 29 6.12 -13.35 -6.45
C ARG A 29 5.62 -12.18 -5.62
N ILE A 30 4.88 -12.45 -4.54
CA ILE A 30 4.42 -11.41 -3.60
C ILE A 30 5.64 -10.71 -2.98
N ALA A 31 6.58 -11.48 -2.41
CA ALA A 31 7.78 -10.94 -1.79
C ALA A 31 8.61 -10.10 -2.78
N ALA A 32 8.78 -10.60 -4.02
CA ALA A 32 9.46 -9.88 -5.08
C ALA A 32 8.76 -8.56 -5.46
N ALA A 33 7.43 -8.53 -5.48
CA ALA A 33 6.66 -7.33 -5.78
C ALA A 33 6.84 -6.25 -4.71
N PHE A 34 6.80 -6.61 -3.42
CA PHE A 34 7.08 -5.68 -2.32
C PHE A 34 8.52 -5.15 -2.36
N ALA A 35 9.51 -6.03 -2.58
CA ALA A 35 10.90 -5.63 -2.71
C ALA A 35 11.12 -4.67 -3.90
N LYS A 36 10.51 -4.95 -5.05
CA LYS A 36 10.54 -4.08 -6.25
C LYS A 36 9.91 -2.71 -5.98
N ALA A 37 8.87 -2.65 -5.15
CA ALA A 37 8.26 -1.40 -4.72
C ALA A 37 9.11 -0.63 -3.70
N GLY A 38 10.24 -1.17 -3.25
CA GLY A 38 11.13 -0.56 -2.25
C GLY A 38 10.65 -0.76 -0.81
N VAL A 39 9.67 -1.66 -0.59
CA VAL A 39 9.12 -1.93 0.74
C VAL A 39 10.00 -2.93 1.47
N ASP A 40 10.53 -2.49 2.61
CA ASP A 40 11.20 -3.35 3.58
C ASP A 40 10.16 -4.05 4.46
N THR A 41 9.91 -5.34 4.20
CA THR A 41 8.86 -6.13 4.87
C THR A 41 9.22 -6.56 6.29
N ASP A 42 10.45 -6.30 6.75
CA ASP A 42 10.86 -6.51 8.14
C ASP A 42 10.56 -5.30 9.04
N LYS A 43 10.16 -4.17 8.45
CA LYS A 43 9.74 -2.98 9.19
C LYS A 43 8.22 -2.96 9.38
N PRO A 44 7.72 -2.24 10.40
CA PRO A 44 6.29 -2.05 10.57
C PRO A 44 5.66 -1.35 9.35
N ILE A 45 4.72 -2.04 8.69
CA ILE A 45 3.99 -1.53 7.52
C ILE A 45 2.59 -1.09 7.91
N VAL A 46 2.13 0.02 7.33
CA VAL A 46 0.72 0.43 7.33
C VAL A 46 0.22 0.36 5.89
N ALA A 47 -0.79 -0.47 5.63
CA ALA A 47 -1.40 -0.56 4.30
C ALA A 47 -2.43 0.57 4.12
N SER A 48 -2.43 1.22 2.96
CA SER A 48 -3.42 2.23 2.59
C SER A 48 -3.67 2.22 1.08
N CYS A 49 -4.76 2.85 0.63
CA CYS A 49 -5.02 3.07 -0.79
C CYS A 49 -5.73 4.41 -1.02
N GLY A 50 -6.62 4.49 -2.02
CA GLY A 50 -7.45 5.67 -2.24
C GLY A 50 -8.55 5.85 -1.18
N SER A 51 -9.23 4.76 -0.83
CA SER A 51 -10.45 4.76 0.01
C SER A 51 -10.56 3.54 0.93
N GLY A 52 -9.44 2.90 1.26
CA GLY A 52 -9.35 1.77 2.20
C GLY A 52 -9.50 0.38 1.60
N VAL A 53 -10.34 0.19 0.57
CA VAL A 53 -10.74 -1.17 0.11
C VAL A 53 -9.56 -1.99 -0.44
N THR A 54 -8.84 -1.46 -1.42
CA THR A 54 -7.72 -2.20 -2.04
C THR A 54 -6.50 -2.33 -1.14
N ALA A 55 -6.41 -1.57 -0.05
CA ALA A 55 -5.37 -1.73 0.96
C ALA A 55 -5.43 -3.11 1.63
N ALA A 56 -6.63 -3.69 1.75
CA ALA A 56 -6.83 -5.03 2.31
C ALA A 56 -6.14 -6.13 1.48
N ILE A 57 -6.01 -5.94 0.17
CA ILE A 57 -5.32 -6.91 -0.71
C ILE A 57 -3.82 -6.92 -0.41
N LEU A 58 -3.21 -5.73 -0.31
CA LEU A 58 -1.80 -5.61 0.06
C LEU A 58 -1.56 -6.13 1.48
N TRP A 59 -2.50 -5.88 2.39
CA TRP A 59 -2.44 -6.40 3.75
C TRP A 59 -2.45 -7.93 3.75
N LEU A 60 -3.35 -8.55 3.00
CA LEU A 60 -3.45 -10.01 2.88
C LEU A 60 -2.22 -10.62 2.20
N GLY A 61 -1.65 -9.97 1.19
CA GLY A 61 -0.41 -10.41 0.55
C GLY A 61 0.77 -10.46 1.52
N LEU A 62 0.90 -9.44 2.38
CA LEU A 62 1.92 -9.39 3.44
C LEU A 62 1.71 -10.48 4.51
N ASP A 63 0.47 -10.70 4.93
CA ASP A 63 0.11 -11.80 5.83
C ASP A 63 0.44 -13.18 5.23
N ALA A 64 0.15 -13.38 3.94
CA ALA A 64 0.40 -14.64 3.22
C ALA A 64 1.88 -15.01 3.12
N ILE A 65 2.80 -14.04 3.22
CA ILE A 65 4.25 -14.28 3.27
C ILE A 65 4.82 -14.27 4.70
N GLY A 66 3.95 -14.32 5.71
CA GLY A 66 4.34 -14.33 7.13
C GLY A 66 4.89 -12.99 7.65
N LYS A 67 4.55 -11.88 6.99
CA LYS A 67 4.99 -10.52 7.33
C LYS A 67 3.77 -9.61 7.56
N PRO A 68 2.85 -9.95 8.50
CA PRO A 68 1.61 -9.22 8.66
C PRO A 68 1.87 -7.73 8.92
N PRO A 69 1.15 -6.81 8.25
CA PRO A 69 1.30 -5.39 8.50
C PRO A 69 0.88 -5.02 9.92
N LYS A 70 1.44 -3.93 10.44
CA LYS A 70 1.06 -3.39 11.75
C LYS A 70 -0.40 -2.94 11.77
N SER A 71 -0.87 -2.34 10.69
CA SER A 71 -2.25 -1.88 10.56
C SER A 71 -2.68 -1.66 9.11
N LEU A 72 -3.98 -1.51 8.92
CA LEU A 72 -4.59 -0.97 7.71
C LEU A 72 -5.18 0.41 8.05
N TYR A 73 -4.86 1.41 7.24
CA TYR A 73 -5.44 2.75 7.36
C TYR A 73 -6.62 2.90 6.40
N ASP A 74 -7.82 2.77 6.93
CA ASP A 74 -9.08 2.69 6.18
C ASP A 74 -9.50 4.03 5.59
N GLY A 75 -9.28 5.14 6.30
CA GLY A 75 -9.47 6.49 5.77
C GLY A 75 -8.60 6.81 4.56
N SER A 76 -7.40 6.20 4.50
CA SER A 76 -6.57 6.14 3.30
C SER A 76 -6.25 7.54 2.72
N TRP A 77 -5.98 7.65 1.42
CA TRP A 77 -5.71 8.94 0.77
C TRP A 77 -6.86 9.93 0.92
N THR A 78 -8.10 9.44 0.86
CA THR A 78 -9.29 10.29 0.93
C THR A 78 -9.36 11.07 2.24
N GLU A 79 -9.12 10.41 3.37
CA GLU A 79 -9.05 11.08 4.66
C GLU A 79 -7.78 11.92 4.81
N TRP A 80 -6.60 11.36 4.46
CA TRP A 80 -5.32 12.06 4.62
C TRP A 80 -5.31 13.40 3.87
N ALA A 81 -5.62 13.38 2.59
CA ALA A 81 -5.56 14.55 1.72
C ALA A 81 -6.68 15.58 1.99
N ALA A 82 -7.70 15.22 2.78
CA ALA A 82 -8.76 16.12 3.19
C ALA A 82 -8.39 16.95 4.44
N GLN A 83 -7.37 16.54 5.20
CA GLN A 83 -6.97 17.23 6.43
C GLN A 83 -6.31 18.59 6.12
N PRO A 84 -6.68 19.67 6.83
CA PRO A 84 -5.99 20.95 6.71
C PRO A 84 -4.50 20.81 7.06
N GLY A 85 -3.62 21.22 6.14
CA GLY A 85 -2.16 21.15 6.35
C GLY A 85 -1.56 19.74 6.23
N ALA A 86 -2.29 18.77 5.66
CA ALA A 86 -1.76 17.44 5.39
C ALA A 86 -0.44 17.52 4.61
N ALA A 87 0.58 16.79 5.09
CA ALA A 87 1.84 16.67 4.38
C ALA A 87 1.63 15.81 3.12
N ILE A 88 2.00 16.33 1.95
CA ILE A 88 1.78 15.68 0.66
C ILE A 88 3.08 15.72 -0.13
N GLU A 89 3.59 14.55 -0.50
CA GLU A 89 4.67 14.45 -1.47
C GLU A 89 4.09 14.45 -2.89
N PRO A 90 4.67 15.24 -3.82
CA PRO A 90 4.24 15.24 -5.21
C PRO A 90 4.58 13.90 -5.85
N LYS A 91 3.80 13.49 -6.86
CA LYS A 91 4.13 12.32 -7.65
C LYS A 91 5.52 12.47 -8.28
N PRO A 92 6.31 11.38 -8.38
CA PRO A 92 7.53 11.39 -9.17
C PRO A 92 7.24 11.92 -10.59
N LYS A 93 8.15 12.72 -11.14
CA LYS A 93 8.07 13.21 -12.52
C LYS A 93 8.21 12.08 -13.53
#